data_AF-A0A1H0L751-F1
#
_entry.id   AF-A0A1H0L751-F1
#
_cell.length_a   1.000
_cell.length_b   1.000
_cell.length_c   1.000
_cell.angle_alpha   90.00
_cell.angle_beta   90.00
_cell.angle_gamma   90.00
#
_symmetry.space_group_name_H-M   'P 1'
#
loop_
_entity.id
_entity.type
_entity.pdbx_description
1 polymer ?
#
loop_
_entity_poly.entity_id
_entity_poly.type
_entity_poly.pdbx_seq_one_letter_code
_entity_poly.pdbx_strand_id
1 'polypeptide(L)'
;MTTSRHAVLRAALTGFGLGAAWGVLARAWMRMVSTEPEFSWSGSIAIVLVAAVFGTGVGVATAARRQRGRRRWLRLAILPGMVMFLGQGLPLLPALVVAGPLVGRRSRLAKAVAALAVVGPGVLFWWTERLDEVHMLSTPWHVRVGFLGGMPLISAALAWAGHLAWGPLPRPTAETEPETEPVSEPVSDSVGGFAGPRPQEAAQGLQS
;
A
#
# COMPACT_ATOMS: atom_id res chain seq x y z
N MET A 1 -24.48 8.22 12.18
CA MET A 1 -23.68 8.80 11.06
C MET A 1 -22.46 9.63 11.50
N THR A 2 -22.33 10.05 12.76
CA THR A 2 -21.23 10.92 13.25
C THR A 2 -19.87 10.23 13.37
N THR A 3 -19.84 8.94 13.72
CA THR A 3 -18.62 8.13 13.92
C THR A 3 -17.71 8.07 12.69
N SER A 4 -18.30 8.14 11.50
CA SER A 4 -17.60 8.16 10.20
C SER A 4 -16.75 9.41 10.01
N ARG A 5 -17.26 10.59 10.40
CA ARG A 5 -16.57 11.88 10.21
C ARG A 5 -15.32 11.99 11.08
N HIS A 6 -15.41 11.56 12.33
CA HIS A 6 -14.27 11.56 13.26
C HIS A 6 -13.15 10.63 12.78
N ALA A 7 -13.48 9.47 12.21
CA ALA A 7 -12.49 8.56 11.65
C ALA A 7 -11.73 9.16 10.46
N VAL A 8 -12.44 9.84 9.55
CA VAL A 8 -11.82 10.53 8.41
C VAL A 8 -10.97 11.71 8.87
N LEU A 9 -11.45 12.51 9.82
CA LEU A 9 -10.70 13.65 10.36
C LEU A 9 -9.41 13.20 11.06
N ARG A 10 -9.48 12.17 11.91
CA ARG A 10 -8.28 11.60 12.55
C ARG A 10 -7.28 11.11 11.52
N ALA A 11 -7.75 10.41 10.48
CA ALA A 11 -6.88 9.93 9.41
C ALA A 11 -6.24 11.06 8.60
N ALA A 12 -7.02 12.12 8.32
CA ALA A 12 -6.53 13.33 7.67
C ALA A 12 -5.43 13.99 8.50
N LEU A 13 -5.65 14.18 9.81
CA LEU A 13 -4.66 14.78 10.71
C LEU A 13 -3.41 13.91 10.87
N THR A 14 -3.54 12.59 10.98
CA THR A 14 -2.38 11.69 11.01
C THR A 14 -1.60 11.74 9.69
N GLY A 15 -2.32 11.80 8.57
CA GLY A 15 -1.71 11.96 7.25
C GLY A 15 -0.98 13.29 7.10
N PHE A 16 -1.60 14.38 7.54
CA PHE A 16 -1.00 15.72 7.55
C PHE A 16 0.30 15.74 8.37
N GLY A 17 0.26 15.22 9.60
CA GLY A 17 1.42 15.18 10.48
C GLY A 17 2.57 14.35 9.92
N LEU A 18 2.28 13.15 9.39
CA LEU A 18 3.28 12.31 8.73
C LEU A 18 3.86 12.97 7.48
N GLY A 19 3.00 13.60 6.67
CA GLY A 19 3.44 14.34 5.48
C GLY A 19 4.32 15.54 5.83
N ALA A 20 3.97 16.31 6.87
CA ALA A 20 4.77 17.43 7.35
C ALA A 20 6.13 16.96 7.88
N ALA A 21 6.15 15.91 8.72
CA ALA A 21 7.38 15.30 9.23
C ALA A 21 8.27 14.81 8.08
N TRP A 22 7.68 14.20 7.05
CA TRP A 22 8.39 13.80 5.84
C TRP A 22 8.98 14.98 5.08
N GLY A 23 8.22 16.07 4.90
CA GLY A 23 8.70 17.29 4.25
C GLY A 23 9.89 17.91 4.98
N VAL A 24 9.88 17.92 6.31
CA VAL A 24 11.01 18.37 7.14
C VAL A 24 12.22 17.46 6.95
N LEU A 25 12.03 16.15 6.93
CA LEU A 25 13.11 15.19 6.70
C LEU A 25 13.72 15.35 5.30
N ALA A 26 12.87 15.50 4.27
CA ALA A 26 13.32 15.76 2.90
C ALA A 26 14.13 17.06 2.83
N ARG A 27 13.72 18.09 3.57
CA ARG A 27 14.46 19.35 3.66
C ARG A 27 15.82 19.20 4.34
N ALA A 28 15.86 18.49 5.47
CA ALA A 28 17.11 18.20 6.16
C ALA A 28 18.06 17.39 5.27
N TRP A 29 17.53 16.42 4.53
CA TRP A 29 18.30 15.63 3.58
C TRP A 29 18.87 16.48 2.44
N MET A 30 18.06 17.34 1.80
CA MET A 30 18.55 18.28 0.77
C MET A 30 19.68 19.17 1.29
N ARG A 31 19.60 19.62 2.55
CA ARG A 31 20.67 20.39 3.20
C ARG A 31 21.93 19.58 3.47
N MET A 32 21.80 18.28 3.71
CA MET A 32 22.92 17.36 3.91
C MET A 32 23.65 17.02 2.60
N VAL A 33 22.92 16.92 1.48
CA VAL A 33 23.50 16.55 0.18
C VAL A 33 23.89 17.74 -0.69
N SER A 34 23.62 18.98 -0.26
CA SER A 34 23.95 20.20 -1.00
C SER A 34 25.24 20.82 -0.47
N THR A 35 26.19 21.11 -1.36
CA THR A 35 27.45 21.78 -1.03
C THR A 35 27.26 23.29 -0.80
N GLU A 36 26.28 23.91 -1.46
CA GLU A 36 25.93 25.32 -1.34
C GLU A 36 24.41 25.47 -1.18
N PRO A 37 23.88 25.31 0.04
CA PRO A 37 22.43 25.30 0.26
C PRO A 37 21.83 26.73 0.24
N GLU A 38 21.57 27.27 -0.96
CA GLU A 38 20.80 28.51 -1.14
C GLU A 38 19.29 28.25 -0.97
N PHE A 39 18.89 28.19 0.28
CA PHE A 39 17.60 27.67 0.67
C PHE A 39 16.75 28.73 1.34
N SER A 40 15.75 29.24 0.62
CA SER A 40 14.79 30.20 1.18
C SER A 40 13.86 29.54 2.21
N TRP A 41 13.45 30.33 3.20
CA TRP A 41 12.42 29.92 4.17
C TRP A 41 11.08 29.66 3.49
N SER A 42 10.72 30.47 2.50
CA SER A 42 9.50 30.29 1.71
C SER A 42 9.48 28.94 0.97
N GLY A 43 10.59 28.54 0.35
CA GLY A 43 10.72 27.24 -0.30
C GLY A 43 10.61 26.08 0.69
N SER A 44 11.20 26.22 1.89
CA SER A 44 11.12 25.19 2.95
C SER A 44 9.67 24.99 3.41
N ILE A 45 8.96 26.08 3.71
CA ILE A 45 7.55 26.03 4.13
C ILE A 45 6.69 25.43 3.02
N ALA A 46 6.94 25.79 1.76
CA ALA A 46 6.22 25.22 0.62
C ALA A 46 6.39 23.71 0.53
N ILE A 47 7.61 23.17 0.64
CA ILE A 47 7.87 21.72 0.63
C ILE A 47 7.10 21.01 1.74
N VAL A 48 7.18 21.54 2.97
CA VAL A 48 6.50 20.95 4.13
C VAL A 48 4.98 20.98 3.95
N LEU A 49 4.42 22.11 3.50
CA LEU A 49 2.99 22.26 3.28
C LEU A 49 2.49 21.29 2.21
N VAL A 50 3.18 21.19 1.08
CA VAL A 50 2.76 20.29 0.01
C VAL A 50 2.89 18.83 0.45
N ALA A 51 3.98 18.46 1.15
CA ALA A 51 4.13 17.12 1.71
C ALA A 51 3.03 16.80 2.73
N ALA A 52 2.62 17.76 3.56
CA ALA A 52 1.52 17.61 4.51
C ALA A 52 0.16 17.46 3.81
N VAL A 53 -0.11 18.24 2.76
CA VAL A 53 -1.32 18.11 1.92
C VAL A 53 -1.36 16.74 1.24
N PHE A 54 -0.24 16.29 0.69
CA PHE A 54 -0.12 14.96 0.11
C PHE A 54 -0.37 13.86 1.15
N GLY A 55 0.27 13.94 2.32
CA GLY A 55 0.05 13.02 3.43
C GLY A 55 -1.40 13.01 3.90
N THR A 56 -2.06 14.16 3.92
CA THR A 56 -3.50 14.28 4.21
C THR A 56 -4.32 13.49 3.18
N GLY A 57 -4.00 13.64 1.90
CA GLY A 57 -4.62 12.87 0.81
C GLY A 57 -4.46 11.36 1.00
N VAL A 58 -3.26 10.90 1.38
CA VAL A 58 -2.99 9.49 1.70
C VAL A 58 -3.80 9.04 2.92
N GLY A 59 -3.83 9.82 4.00
CA GLY A 59 -4.56 9.48 5.22
C GLY A 59 -6.08 9.39 5.00
N VAL A 60 -6.66 10.39 4.35
CA VAL A 60 -8.07 10.38 3.92
C VAL A 60 -8.31 9.18 3.01
N ALA A 61 -7.36 8.87 2.13
CA ALA A 61 -7.49 7.75 1.24
C ALA A 61 -7.54 6.42 2.02
N THR A 62 -6.62 6.20 2.95
CA THR A 62 -6.61 5.01 3.80
C THR A 62 -7.90 4.85 4.62
N ALA A 63 -8.46 5.94 5.15
CA ALA A 63 -9.74 5.90 5.87
C ALA A 63 -10.93 5.62 4.95
N ALA A 64 -11.02 6.29 3.80
CA ALA A 64 -12.11 6.10 2.85
C ALA A 64 -12.09 4.71 2.18
N ARG A 65 -10.92 4.06 2.08
CA ARG A 65 -10.82 2.66 1.63
C ARG A 65 -11.56 1.67 2.52
N ARG A 66 -11.76 1.99 3.80
CA ARG A 66 -12.55 1.17 4.72
C ARG A 66 -14.07 1.29 4.46
N GLN A 67 -14.49 2.26 3.65
CA GLN A 67 -15.90 2.47 3.28
C GLN A 67 -16.13 1.92 1.85
N ARG A 68 -16.97 0.89 1.70
CA ARG A 68 -17.29 0.28 0.38
C ARG A 68 -17.87 1.36 -0.56
N GLY A 69 -17.29 1.55 -1.75
CA GLY A 69 -17.89 2.31 -2.87
C GLY A 69 -17.15 3.56 -3.38
N ARG A 70 -16.24 4.21 -2.61
CA ARG A 70 -15.62 5.50 -3.02
C ARG A 70 -14.29 5.40 -3.78
N ARG A 71 -14.03 4.25 -4.41
CA ARG A 71 -12.73 3.88 -5.03
C ARG A 71 -12.23 4.81 -6.15
N ARG A 72 -13.13 5.50 -6.88
CA ARG A 72 -12.75 6.45 -7.96
C ARG A 72 -12.30 7.80 -7.42
N TRP A 73 -13.03 8.38 -6.47
CA TRP A 73 -12.66 9.65 -5.82
C TRP A 73 -11.35 9.55 -5.03
N LEU A 74 -11.06 8.36 -4.50
CA LEU A 74 -9.81 8.01 -3.86
C LEU A 74 -8.57 8.14 -4.77
N ARG A 75 -8.70 7.88 -6.06
CA ARG A 75 -7.59 8.02 -7.02
C ARG A 75 -7.32 9.48 -7.35
N LEU A 76 -8.36 10.31 -7.38
CA LEU A 76 -8.27 11.75 -7.61
C LEU A 76 -7.56 12.47 -6.45
N ALA A 77 -7.67 11.99 -5.21
CA ALA A 77 -6.94 12.56 -4.07
C ALA A 77 -5.41 12.41 -4.16
N ILE A 78 -4.92 11.51 -5.03
CA ILE A 78 -3.48 11.26 -5.24
C ILE A 78 -2.93 12.08 -6.42
N LEU A 79 -3.82 12.61 -7.26
CA LEU A 79 -3.46 13.45 -8.41
C LEU A 79 -2.59 14.67 -8.04
N PRO A 80 -2.85 15.40 -6.94
CA PRO A 80 -1.99 16.51 -6.51
C PRO A 80 -0.57 16.03 -6.20
N GLY A 81 -0.45 14.83 -5.61
CA GLY A 81 0.84 14.20 -5.39
C GLY A 81 1.57 13.93 -6.68
N MET A 82 0.89 13.35 -7.67
CA MET A 82 1.49 13.08 -8.99
C MET A 82 1.98 14.36 -9.68
N VAL A 83 1.20 15.45 -9.61
CA VAL A 83 1.60 16.76 -10.13
C VAL A 83 2.87 17.27 -9.44
N MET A 84 3.03 17.01 -8.15
CA MET A 84 4.24 17.39 -7.41
C MET A 84 5.50 16.63 -7.89
N PHE A 85 5.33 15.41 -8.39
CA PHE A 85 6.43 14.60 -8.93
C PHE A 85 6.73 14.88 -10.41
N LEU A 86 6.00 15.76 -11.11
CA LEU A 86 6.25 16.05 -12.54
C LEU A 86 7.55 16.81 -12.84
N GLY A 87 8.30 17.26 -11.82
CA GLY A 87 9.62 17.86 -11.97
C GLY A 87 10.75 16.89 -11.63
N GLN A 88 11.56 17.27 -10.63
CA GLN A 88 12.72 16.51 -10.15
C GLN A 88 12.36 15.15 -9.54
N GLY A 89 11.08 14.95 -9.20
CA GLY A 89 10.56 13.72 -8.61
C GLY A 89 10.17 12.64 -9.62
N LEU A 90 10.24 12.90 -10.92
CA LEU A 90 9.82 11.98 -11.98
C LEU A 90 10.45 10.58 -11.86
N PRO A 91 11.75 10.45 -11.53
CA PRO A 91 12.39 9.15 -11.34
C PRO A 91 11.80 8.33 -10.18
N LEU A 92 11.11 8.96 -9.23
CA LEU A 92 10.50 8.31 -8.07
C LEU A 92 9.06 7.83 -8.34
N LEU A 93 8.45 8.22 -9.47
CA LEU A 93 7.11 7.80 -9.85
C LEU A 93 6.93 6.27 -9.96
N PRO A 94 7.88 5.49 -10.51
CA PRO A 94 7.77 4.04 -10.54
C PRO A 94 7.67 3.43 -9.14
N ALA A 95 8.41 3.95 -8.15
CA ALA A 95 8.33 3.46 -6.77
C ALA A 95 6.92 3.68 -6.19
N LEU A 96 6.33 4.85 -6.44
CA LEU A 96 5.00 5.18 -5.93
C LEU A 96 3.89 4.37 -6.65
N VAL A 97 3.89 4.37 -7.99
CA VAL A 97 2.79 3.83 -8.81
C VAL A 97 2.87 2.31 -8.96
N VAL A 98 4.09 1.78 -9.14
CA VAL A 98 4.31 0.36 -9.43
C VAL A 98 4.60 -0.40 -8.14
N ALA A 99 5.56 0.02 -7.31
CA ALA A 99 5.91 -0.77 -6.13
C ALA A 99 4.76 -0.86 -5.11
N GLY A 100 4.00 0.23 -4.90
CA GLY A 100 2.89 0.27 -3.94
C GLY A 100 1.87 -0.88 -4.07
N PRO A 101 1.18 -1.04 -5.21
CA PRO A 101 0.22 -2.13 -5.41
C PRO A 101 0.88 -3.52 -5.49
N LEU A 102 2.16 -3.61 -5.86
CA LEU A 102 2.86 -4.89 -5.99
C LEU A 102 3.46 -5.42 -4.68
N VAL A 103 3.79 -4.57 -3.71
CA VAL A 103 4.36 -4.96 -2.39
C VAL A 103 3.45 -5.94 -1.63
N GLY A 104 2.13 -5.80 -1.77
CA GLY A 104 1.16 -6.70 -1.12
C GLY A 104 0.92 -8.02 -1.85
N ARG A 105 1.53 -8.26 -3.01
CA ARG A 105 1.32 -9.48 -3.80
C ARG A 105 2.28 -10.59 -3.37
N ARG A 106 1.79 -11.83 -3.33
CA ARG A 106 2.60 -13.01 -2.95
C ARG A 106 3.58 -13.48 -4.04
N SER A 107 3.47 -13.02 -5.29
CA SER A 107 4.30 -13.53 -6.39
C SER A 107 5.74 -13.02 -6.33
N ARG A 108 6.71 -13.90 -6.63
CA ARG A 108 8.14 -13.56 -6.69
C ARG A 108 8.44 -12.48 -7.71
N LEU A 109 7.78 -12.53 -8.87
CA LEU A 109 7.87 -11.50 -9.91
C LEU A 109 7.40 -10.13 -9.40
N ALA A 110 6.31 -10.08 -8.62
CA ALA A 110 5.82 -8.82 -8.07
C ALA A 110 6.82 -8.20 -7.08
N LYS A 111 7.44 -9.03 -6.24
CA LYS A 111 8.50 -8.58 -5.33
C LYS A 111 9.74 -8.10 -6.09
N ALA A 112 10.14 -8.81 -7.15
CA ALA A 112 11.26 -8.39 -7.99
C ALA A 112 10.99 -7.05 -8.69
N VAL A 113 9.80 -6.87 -9.26
CA VAL A 113 9.39 -5.60 -9.89
C VAL A 113 9.29 -4.47 -8.86
N ALA A 114 8.77 -4.74 -7.66
CA ALA A 114 8.72 -3.75 -6.60
C ALA A 114 10.14 -3.36 -6.12
N ALA A 115 11.03 -4.34 -5.96
CA ALA A 115 12.43 -4.09 -5.61
C ALA A 115 13.13 -3.28 -6.71
N LEU A 116 12.91 -3.62 -7.98
CA LEU A 116 13.45 -2.87 -9.12
C LEU A 116 12.90 -1.45 -9.18
N ALA A 117 11.62 -1.23 -8.88
CA ALA A 117 11.03 0.11 -8.83
C ALA A 117 11.54 0.96 -7.66
N VAL A 118 11.98 0.34 -6.57
CA VAL A 118 12.56 1.02 -5.38
C VAL A 118 14.05 1.31 -5.57
N VAL A 119 14.81 0.33 -6.05
CA VAL A 119 16.27 0.39 -6.21
C VAL A 119 16.65 1.07 -7.52
N GLY A 120 15.86 0.86 -8.57
CA GLY A 120 16.09 1.34 -9.93
C GLY A 120 16.34 2.84 -10.03
N PRO A 121 15.56 3.73 -9.39
CA PRO A 121 15.81 5.16 -9.41
C PRO A 121 17.17 5.53 -8.81
N GLY A 122 17.57 4.89 -7.71
CA GLY A 122 18.88 5.09 -7.10
C GLY A 122 20.03 4.60 -7.98
N VAL A 123 19.85 3.44 -8.63
CA VAL A 123 20.83 2.90 -9.60
C VAL A 123 20.93 3.79 -10.84
N LEU A 124 19.80 4.29 -11.36
CA LEU A 124 19.76 5.18 -12.50
C LEU A 124 20.46 6.50 -12.18
N PHE A 125 20.16 7.12 -11.03
CA PHE A 125 20.83 8.33 -10.58
C PHE A 125 22.33 8.13 -10.37
N TRP A 126 22.71 7.03 -9.72
CA TRP A 126 24.11 6.65 -9.55
C TRP A 126 24.81 6.47 -10.91
N TRP A 127 24.15 5.82 -11.86
CA TRP A 127 24.67 5.62 -13.21
C TRP A 127 24.84 6.96 -13.93
N THR A 128 23.86 7.85 -13.86
CA THR A 128 23.94 9.17 -14.52
C THR A 128 25.01 10.06 -13.90
N GLU A 129 25.18 10.05 -12.58
CA GLU A 129 26.27 10.79 -11.93
C GLU A 129 27.65 10.20 -12.22
N ARG A 130 27.72 8.87 -12.36
CA ARG A 130 28.98 8.21 -12.70
C ARG A 130 29.46 8.52 -14.11
N LEU A 131 28.56 8.89 -15.03
CA LEU A 131 28.94 9.38 -16.36
C LEU A 131 29.60 10.77 -16.31
N ASP A 132 29.52 11.46 -15.17
CA ASP A 132 30.13 12.76 -14.91
C ASP A 132 31.36 12.60 -13.99
N GLU A 133 32.32 11.77 -14.42
CA GLU A 133 33.52 11.37 -13.65
C GLU A 133 34.31 12.56 -13.08
N VAL A 134 34.26 13.71 -13.75
CA VAL A 134 34.95 14.95 -13.36
C VAL A 134 34.32 15.57 -12.10
N HIS A 135 33.01 15.46 -11.90
CA HIS A 135 32.31 15.99 -10.72
C HIS A 135 32.30 15.01 -9.53
N MET A 136 32.36 13.70 -9.80
CA MET A 136 32.29 12.70 -8.72
C MET A 136 33.54 12.65 -7.84
N LEU A 137 34.72 12.92 -8.40
CA LEU A 137 35.99 12.88 -7.65
C LEU A 137 36.16 14.07 -6.70
N SER A 138 35.57 15.22 -7.02
CA SER A 138 35.62 16.44 -6.20
C SER A 138 34.50 16.53 -5.15
N THR A 139 33.44 15.73 -5.29
CA THR A 139 32.28 15.78 -4.39
C THR A 139 32.63 15.28 -2.97
N PRO A 140 32.30 16.03 -1.90
CA PRO A 140 32.57 15.62 -0.52
C PRO A 140 31.97 14.24 -0.17
N TRP A 141 32.65 13.47 0.67
CA TRP A 141 32.24 12.09 0.99
C TRP A 141 30.84 11.99 1.62
N HIS A 142 30.44 12.97 2.43
CA HIS A 142 29.15 12.97 3.12
C HIS A 142 27.98 13.14 2.14
N VAL A 143 28.17 13.89 1.04
CA VAL A 143 27.19 14.02 -0.04
C VAL A 143 26.98 12.67 -0.71
N ARG A 144 28.07 11.95 -1.02
CA ARG A 144 28.01 10.60 -1.61
C ARG A 144 27.27 9.61 -0.73
N VAL A 145 27.57 9.57 0.57
CA VAL A 145 26.88 8.69 1.54
C VAL A 145 25.42 9.11 1.71
N GLY A 146 25.14 10.42 1.76
CA GLY A 146 23.78 10.96 1.85
C GLY A 146 22.92 10.61 0.65
N PHE A 147 23.47 10.62 -0.57
CA PHE A 147 22.77 10.15 -1.77
C PHE A 147 22.55 8.64 -1.74
N LEU A 148 23.59 7.85 -1.43
CA LEU A 148 23.54 6.39 -1.43
C LEU A 148 22.55 5.84 -0.39
N GLY A 149 22.47 6.46 0.78
CA GLY A 149 21.53 6.08 1.83
C GLY A 149 20.15 6.73 1.70
N GLY A 150 20.09 7.99 1.28
CA GLY A 150 18.85 8.77 1.21
C GLY A 150 17.91 8.32 0.10
N MET A 151 18.43 8.02 -1.09
CA MET A 151 17.59 7.61 -2.23
C MET A 151 16.81 6.30 -1.97
N PRO A 152 17.43 5.21 -1.50
CA PRO A 152 16.70 3.98 -1.16
C PRO A 152 15.67 4.21 -0.05
N LEU A 153 16.00 5.03 0.95
CA LEU A 153 15.11 5.35 2.06
C LEU A 153 13.86 6.09 1.56
N ILE A 154 14.03 7.09 0.70
CA ILE A 154 12.94 7.86 0.09
C ILE A 154 12.09 6.97 -0.83
N SER A 155 12.73 6.16 -1.67
CA SER A 155 12.03 5.21 -2.53
C SER A 155 11.22 4.18 -1.74
N ALA A 156 11.77 3.67 -0.62
CA ALA A 156 11.07 2.73 0.25
C ALA A 156 9.87 3.39 0.95
N ALA A 157 10.02 4.63 1.43
CA ALA A 157 8.92 5.39 2.02
C ALA A 157 7.80 5.67 1.02
N LEU A 158 8.15 6.02 -0.24
CA LEU A 158 7.17 6.21 -1.31
C LEU A 158 6.47 4.91 -1.71
N ALA A 159 7.20 3.81 -1.79
CA ALA A 159 6.62 2.49 -2.02
C ALA A 159 5.65 2.10 -0.89
N TRP A 160 6.00 2.39 0.36
CA TRP A 160 5.13 2.17 1.52
C TRP A 160 3.87 3.05 1.46
N ALA A 161 4.02 4.34 1.16
CA ALA A 161 2.90 5.25 0.99
C ALA A 161 1.96 4.78 -0.15
N GLY A 162 2.53 4.35 -1.28
CA GLY A 162 1.79 3.76 -2.38
C GLY A 162 1.09 2.46 -1.97
N HIS A 163 1.72 1.63 -1.14
CA HIS A 163 1.09 0.43 -0.61
C HIS A 163 -0.11 0.76 0.29
N LEU A 164 0.00 1.76 1.16
CA LEU A 164 -1.14 2.22 1.96
C LEU A 164 -2.29 2.75 1.10
N ALA A 165 -1.95 3.46 0.02
CA ALA A 165 -2.92 4.02 -0.92
C ALA A 165 -3.61 2.96 -1.81
N TRP A 166 -2.86 1.98 -2.34
CA TRP A 166 -3.35 1.04 -3.37
C TRP A 166 -3.33 -0.44 -2.99
N GLY A 167 -2.66 -0.82 -1.90
CA GLY A 167 -2.42 -2.22 -1.51
C GLY A 167 -3.70 -3.04 -1.28
N PRO A 168 -3.70 -4.35 -1.55
CA PRO A 168 -4.91 -5.18 -1.47
C PRO A 168 -5.59 -5.09 -0.10
N LEU A 169 -6.92 -4.97 -0.08
CA LEU A 169 -7.69 -4.96 1.17
C LEU A 169 -7.50 -6.33 1.84
N PRO A 170 -7.34 -6.37 3.18
CA PRO A 170 -7.51 -7.61 3.92
C PRO A 170 -8.86 -8.21 3.50
N ARG A 171 -8.85 -9.43 2.98
CA ARG A 171 -10.11 -10.15 2.81
C ARG A 171 -10.75 -10.16 4.19
N PRO A 172 -12.05 -9.88 4.32
CA PRO A 172 -12.76 -10.26 5.53
C PRO A 172 -12.37 -11.72 5.74
N THR A 173 -11.62 -12.00 6.82
CA THR A 173 -11.61 -13.33 7.39
C THR A 173 -13.07 -13.68 7.44
N ALA A 174 -13.49 -14.68 6.66
CA ALA A 174 -14.84 -15.20 6.77
C ALA A 174 -15.02 -15.35 8.27
N GLU A 175 -15.82 -14.46 8.86
CA GLU A 175 -16.14 -14.55 10.27
C GLU A 175 -16.56 -15.98 10.44
N THR A 176 -15.82 -16.66 11.32
CA THR A 176 -16.24 -17.84 12.06
C THR A 176 -17.71 -18.05 11.76
N GLU A 177 -17.96 -18.86 10.74
CA GLU A 177 -19.32 -19.30 10.40
C GLU A 177 -19.83 -19.74 11.76
N PRO A 178 -20.79 -19.01 12.36
CA PRO A 178 -21.11 -19.12 13.78
C PRO A 178 -21.30 -20.59 13.97
N GLU A 179 -20.34 -21.21 14.67
CA GLU A 179 -20.14 -22.64 14.76
C GLU A 179 -21.54 -23.20 14.84
N THR A 180 -22.00 -23.79 13.74
CA THR A 180 -23.40 -24.18 13.58
C THR A 180 -23.58 -25.12 14.74
N GLU A 181 -24.13 -24.59 15.82
CA GLU A 181 -24.22 -25.25 17.11
C GLU A 181 -24.87 -26.56 16.72
N PRO A 182 -24.16 -27.70 16.85
CA PRO A 182 -24.59 -28.94 16.23
C PRO A 182 -26.01 -29.12 16.72
N VAL A 183 -26.95 -28.96 15.79
CA VAL A 183 -28.37 -29.10 16.07
C VAL A 183 -28.43 -30.45 16.72
N SER A 184 -28.63 -30.41 18.03
CA SER A 184 -28.69 -31.59 18.85
C SER A 184 -29.97 -32.23 18.39
N GLU A 185 -29.88 -33.09 17.37
CA GLU A 185 -30.99 -33.91 16.96
C GLU A 185 -31.49 -34.54 18.25
N PRO A 186 -32.76 -34.33 18.64
CA PRO A 186 -33.31 -35.12 19.71
C PRO A 186 -33.17 -36.57 19.25
N VAL A 187 -32.29 -37.30 19.92
CA VAL A 187 -32.18 -38.75 19.87
C VAL A 187 -33.58 -39.26 20.11
N SER A 188 -34.27 -39.56 19.01
CA SER A 188 -35.56 -40.17 19.00
C SER A 188 -35.29 -41.63 19.31
N ASP A 189 -35.24 -41.93 20.61
CA ASP A 189 -35.49 -43.26 21.16
C ASP A 189 -36.91 -43.69 20.78
N SER A 190 -37.12 -44.03 19.50
CA SER A 190 -38.27 -44.82 19.06
C SER A 190 -37.81 -46.25 18.89
N VAL A 191 -37.66 -46.86 20.06
CA VAL A 191 -37.93 -48.27 20.32
C VAL A 191 -39.21 -48.68 19.59
N GLY A 192 -39.18 -49.83 18.92
CA GLY A 192 -40.39 -50.64 18.73
C GLY A 192 -40.71 -51.05 17.31
N GLY A 193 -40.08 -52.15 16.88
CA GLY A 193 -40.80 -53.30 16.32
C GLY A 193 -41.52 -53.14 14.98
N PHE A 194 -41.09 -53.90 13.99
CA PHE A 194 -41.84 -55.10 13.59
C PHE A 194 -40.99 -55.98 12.68
N ALA A 195 -40.65 -57.17 13.18
CA ALA A 195 -40.27 -58.27 12.33
C ALA A 195 -41.53 -58.79 11.63
N GLY A 196 -41.55 -58.75 10.30
CA GLY A 196 -42.55 -59.41 9.48
C GLY A 196 -41.85 -60.05 8.28
N PRO A 197 -41.89 -61.39 8.13
CA PRO A 197 -41.33 -62.04 6.96
C PRO A 197 -42.37 -62.08 5.82
N ARG A 198 -41.87 -62.44 4.63
CA ARG A 198 -42.53 -63.02 3.44
C ARG A 198 -42.66 -62.05 2.26
N PRO A 199 -42.83 -62.56 1.03
CA PRO A 199 -42.46 -63.86 0.48
C PRO A 199 -41.69 -63.74 -0.85
N GLN A 200 -40.92 -64.79 -1.16
CA GLN A 200 -40.67 -65.18 -2.54
C GLN A 200 -42.00 -65.38 -3.26
N GLU A 201 -42.23 -64.72 -4.38
CA GLU A 201 -42.94 -65.25 -5.55
C GLU A 201 -42.74 -64.20 -6.66
N ALA A 202 -41.91 -64.50 -7.65
CA ALA A 202 -42.24 -65.36 -8.78
C ALA A 202 -43.02 -64.59 -9.85
N ALA A 203 -42.55 -64.82 -11.08
CA ALA A 203 -43.25 -64.58 -12.32
C ALA A 203 -43.47 -63.10 -12.70
N GLN A 204 -42.62 -62.62 -13.61
CA GLN A 204 -43.00 -62.21 -14.97
C GLN A 204 -41.77 -61.51 -15.56
N GLY A 205 -41.06 -62.05 -16.55
CA GLY A 205 -41.56 -62.77 -17.70
C GLY A 205 -41.76 -61.77 -18.83
N LEU A 206 -40.93 -61.91 -19.87
CA LEU A 206 -41.17 -61.51 -21.25
C LEU A 206 -41.60 -60.06 -21.53
N GLN A 207 -40.66 -59.27 -22.04
CA GLN A 207 -40.81 -58.29 -23.13
C GLN A 207 -39.48 -57.53 -23.20
N SER A 208 -38.79 -57.33 -24.32
CA SER A 208 -38.91 -57.70 -25.74
C SER A 208 -37.66 -57.12 -26.40
#